data_AF-A0A1I6UUD5-F1
#
_entry.id   AF-A0A1I6UUD5-F1
#
_cell.length_a   1.000
_cell.length_b   1.000
_cell.length_c   1.000
_cell.angle_alpha   90.00
_cell.angle_beta   90.00
_cell.angle_gamma   90.00
#
_symmetry.space_group_name_H-M   'P 1'
#
loop_
_entity.id
_entity.type
_entity.pdbx_description
1 polymer ?
#
loop_
_entity_poly.entity_id
_entity_poly.type
_entity_poly.pdbx_seq_one_letter_code
_entity_poly.pdbx_strand_id
1 'polypeptide(L)'
;MKPIAFRTACIGAVAVVLSLPATARADAANADQGTAGGDHTDRDISAHVSLPGQERISFTGDGTGGSGGLTSAENTWTPPACYYAPMYTPEEFQAYWDDLSRGVYSSGWPQEDKDLLRQNLEDSYGEEGEYPNYNIDKQGEGMFWQVVRNEEHPDYEARYACEFRTFWVDFGDPPPDLPGVVDIATLAELAYERVRVPDTEIELNPDGDQTVNLATWVWLDQGAFEPVSVTASLDDYGLWATTTATPTTLTIEPGTPDARLHPASGECAVSGDGGIGEPYSQGRSGEEPPCGVTYLRATHATGSYGLTASLTWEISWEGSDGSGATLPAGVFETTHEITVREVQAIVR
;
A
#
# COMPACT_ATOMS: atom_id res chain seq x y z
N MET A 1 66.41 17.62 55.73
CA MET A 1 66.23 16.35 56.48
C MET A 1 65.03 15.62 55.88
N LYS A 2 65.21 14.36 55.45
CA LYS A 2 64.11 13.42 55.15
C LYS A 2 63.41 13.03 56.46
N PRO A 3 62.09 12.72 56.46
CA PRO A 3 61.56 11.37 56.14
C PRO A 3 60.33 11.45 55.20
N ILE A 4 60.07 10.60 54.19
CA ILE A 4 59.74 9.16 54.08
C ILE A 4 58.59 8.66 54.99
N ALA A 5 57.47 8.28 54.35
CA ALA A 5 56.44 7.26 54.70
C ALA A 5 55.00 7.82 54.66
N PHE A 6 53.93 7.18 54.16
CA PHE A 6 53.69 5.94 53.43
C PHE A 6 52.22 6.01 52.93
N ARG A 7 51.98 5.44 51.73
CA ARG A 7 50.77 4.76 51.22
C ARG A 7 49.37 5.39 51.19
N THR A 8 48.92 5.56 49.93
CA THR A 8 47.79 4.86 49.28
C THR A 8 46.32 5.20 49.65
N ALA A 9 45.67 5.80 48.65
CA ALA A 9 44.28 5.68 48.18
C ALA A 9 43.12 6.08 49.11
N CYS A 10 42.33 7.08 48.67
CA CYS A 10 40.95 6.86 48.23
C CYS A 10 40.33 8.15 47.67
N ILE A 11 39.80 8.04 46.45
CA ILE A 11 38.51 8.57 45.99
C ILE A 11 38.31 10.09 46.10
N GLY A 12 38.62 10.80 45.01
CA GLY A 12 38.08 12.12 44.69
C GLY A 12 37.41 12.05 43.33
N ALA A 13 36.10 11.79 43.31
CA ALA A 13 35.28 11.78 42.10
C ALA A 13 35.17 13.21 41.56
N VAL A 14 35.79 13.47 40.40
CA VAL A 14 35.51 14.66 39.59
C VAL A 14 34.27 14.34 38.77
N ALA A 15 33.15 14.96 39.13
CA ALA A 15 31.92 14.92 38.36
C ALA A 15 32.10 15.73 37.07
N VAL A 16 32.37 15.04 35.97
CA VAL A 16 32.22 15.59 34.62
C VAL A 16 30.74 15.48 34.27
N VAL A 17 30.06 16.62 34.15
CA VAL A 17 28.71 16.71 33.58
C VAL A 17 28.84 16.44 32.08
N LEU A 18 28.62 15.18 31.69
CA LEU A 18 28.36 14.79 30.31
C LEU A 18 26.86 14.97 30.06
N SER A 19 26.51 16.09 29.42
CA SER A 19 25.21 16.31 28.83
C SER A 19 25.01 15.34 27.66
N LEU A 20 24.29 14.25 27.91
CA LEU A 20 23.70 13.42 26.85
C LEU A 20 22.56 14.24 26.21
N PRO A 21 22.49 14.37 24.87
CA PRO A 21 21.25 14.77 24.24
C PRO A 21 20.25 13.66 24.50
N ALA A 22 19.24 13.93 25.32
CA ALA A 22 18.03 13.14 25.34
C ALA A 22 17.44 13.23 23.93
N THR A 23 17.51 12.12 23.19
CA THR A 23 16.66 11.93 22.01
C THR A 23 15.23 11.98 22.50
N ALA A 24 14.61 13.14 22.38
CA ALA A 24 13.16 13.25 22.41
C ALA A 24 12.66 12.44 21.21
N ARG A 25 12.16 11.24 21.49
CA ARG A 25 11.18 10.59 20.62
C ARG A 25 9.96 11.49 20.65
N ALA A 26 9.80 12.30 19.62
CA ALA A 26 8.50 12.85 19.30
C ALA A 26 7.71 11.69 18.67
N ASP A 27 6.95 10.96 19.49
CA ASP A 27 5.81 10.23 18.98
C ASP A 27 4.86 11.30 18.44
N ALA A 28 4.89 11.51 17.13
CA ALA A 28 3.91 12.30 16.43
C ALA A 28 2.61 11.49 16.37
N ALA A 29 1.94 11.35 17.52
CA ALA A 29 0.51 11.17 17.54
C ALA A 29 -0.08 12.50 17.06
N ASN A 30 -0.19 12.63 15.74
CA ASN A 30 -0.97 13.69 15.12
C ASN A 30 -2.44 13.36 15.45
N ALA A 31 -2.88 13.77 16.63
CA ALA A 31 -4.29 13.88 16.95
C ALA A 31 -4.82 15.01 16.05
N ASP A 32 -5.18 14.63 14.82
CA ASP A 32 -5.94 15.48 13.94
C ASP A 32 -7.21 15.86 14.69
N GLN A 33 -7.39 17.15 14.95
CA GLN A 33 -8.64 17.66 15.48
C GLN A 33 -9.65 17.57 14.34
N GLY A 34 -10.29 16.40 14.23
CA GLY A 34 -11.36 16.16 13.28
C GLY A 34 -12.38 17.29 13.37
N THR A 35 -12.51 18.04 12.29
CA THR A 35 -13.50 19.11 12.19
C THR A 35 -14.85 18.43 11.99
N ALA A 36 -15.66 18.36 13.04
CA ALA A 36 -17.03 17.86 12.94
C ALA A 36 -17.85 18.84 12.08
N GLY A 37 -18.16 18.43 10.85
CA GLY A 37 -19.13 19.10 9.99
C GLY A 37 -20.43 18.30 9.98
N GLY A 38 -21.54 18.92 10.40
CA GLY A 38 -22.89 18.37 10.24
C GLY A 38 -23.63 19.11 9.14
N ASP A 39 -24.35 18.38 8.28
CA ASP A 39 -25.39 18.96 7.43
C ASP A 39 -26.72 18.91 8.17
N HIS A 40 -27.45 20.01 8.20
CA HIS A 40 -28.75 20.12 8.88
C HIS A 40 -29.86 20.09 7.83
N THR A 41 -30.10 18.93 7.23
CA THR A 41 -31.27 18.73 6.38
C THR A 41 -32.18 17.68 6.98
N ASP A 42 -33.30 18.17 7.54
CA ASP A 42 -34.47 17.44 8.05
C ASP A 42 -34.19 16.31 9.07
N ARG A 43 -34.32 16.64 10.36
CA ARG A 43 -34.41 15.75 11.54
C ARG A 43 -33.28 14.74 11.82
N ASP A 44 -32.30 14.56 10.94
CA ASP A 44 -31.17 13.66 11.18
C ASP A 44 -29.87 14.44 11.36
N ILE A 45 -29.16 14.22 12.48
CA ILE A 45 -27.75 14.63 12.61
C ILE A 45 -26.90 13.49 12.06
N SER A 46 -26.40 13.62 10.83
CA SER A 46 -25.28 12.81 10.37
C SER A 46 -23.99 13.46 10.88
N ALA A 47 -23.45 12.95 11.99
CA ALA A 47 -22.15 13.36 12.47
C ALA A 47 -21.08 12.74 11.55
N HIS A 48 -20.58 13.50 10.56
CA HIS A 48 -19.42 13.09 9.76
C HIS A 48 -18.13 13.29 10.57
N VAL A 49 -17.97 12.53 11.64
CA VAL A 49 -16.72 12.51 12.42
C VAL A 49 -15.78 11.54 11.70
N SER A 50 -14.53 11.95 11.43
CA SER A 50 -13.48 10.98 11.12
C SER A 50 -13.31 10.09 12.34
N LEU A 51 -13.81 8.86 12.25
CA LEU A 51 -13.95 7.98 13.39
C LEU A 51 -12.62 7.30 13.73
N PRO A 52 -12.14 7.40 14.98
CA PRO A 52 -11.04 6.57 15.45
C PRO A 52 -11.56 5.14 15.66
N GLY A 53 -11.54 4.34 14.59
CA GLY A 53 -11.75 2.90 14.59
C GLY A 53 -10.82 2.28 13.56
N GLN A 54 -10.15 1.18 13.89
CA GLN A 54 -9.34 0.45 12.91
C GLN A 54 -10.28 -0.45 12.11
N GLU A 55 -10.24 -0.35 10.78
CA GLU A 55 -10.85 -1.33 9.89
C GLU A 55 -10.42 -2.73 10.33
N ARG A 56 -11.37 -3.66 10.50
CA ARG A 56 -11.07 -5.03 10.98
C ARG A 56 -10.77 -6.00 9.84
N ILE A 57 -10.24 -5.49 8.73
CA ILE A 57 -9.76 -6.30 7.61
C ILE A 57 -8.28 -6.59 7.87
N SER A 58 -7.93 -7.87 7.99
CA SER A 58 -6.53 -8.27 8.08
C SER A 58 -5.96 -8.53 6.70
N PHE A 59 -4.71 -8.13 6.48
CA PHE A 59 -3.97 -8.39 5.26
C PHE A 59 -2.78 -9.31 5.57
N THR A 60 -2.67 -10.41 4.85
CA THR A 60 -1.56 -11.38 4.99
C THR A 60 -1.05 -11.81 3.62
N GLY A 61 0.11 -12.46 3.56
CA GLY A 61 0.71 -12.92 2.31
C GLY A 61 2.16 -12.45 2.17
N ASP A 62 2.84 -13.00 1.18
CA ASP A 62 4.22 -12.64 0.82
C ASP A 62 4.30 -11.32 0.03
N GLY A 63 3.19 -10.89 -0.58
CA GLY A 63 3.06 -9.64 -1.30
C GLY A 63 2.82 -8.41 -0.43
N THR A 64 2.79 -8.49 0.91
CA THR A 64 2.53 -7.29 1.75
C THR A 64 3.80 -6.52 2.15
N GLY A 65 4.99 -7.08 1.90
CA GLY A 65 6.27 -6.57 2.43
C GLY A 65 7.24 -5.99 1.39
N GLY A 66 6.91 -6.02 0.11
CA GLY A 66 7.74 -5.48 -0.96
C GLY A 66 7.85 -3.94 -0.94
N SER A 67 8.87 -3.41 -1.60
CA SER A 67 9.11 -1.96 -1.76
C SER A 67 8.27 -1.34 -2.88
N GLY A 68 7.93 -2.11 -3.91
CA GLY A 68 7.26 -1.62 -5.11
C GLY A 68 5.74 -1.76 -5.07
N GLY A 69 5.01 -0.65 -5.02
CA GLY A 69 3.56 -0.63 -5.26
C GLY A 69 3.27 -0.77 -6.76
N LEU A 70 2.30 -1.62 -7.11
CA LEU A 70 1.84 -1.76 -8.49
C LEU A 70 1.00 -0.54 -8.90
N THR A 71 1.23 -0.04 -10.11
CA THR A 71 0.29 0.87 -10.78
C THR A 71 -0.56 0.08 -11.75
N SER A 72 -1.85 0.38 -11.87
CA SER A 72 -2.69 -0.29 -12.87
C SER A 72 -2.14 -0.01 -14.27
N ALA A 73 -1.91 -1.06 -15.04
CA ALA A 73 -1.69 -0.97 -16.47
C ALA A 73 -2.85 -0.15 -17.10
N GLU A 74 -2.49 0.80 -17.97
CA GLU A 74 -3.43 1.66 -18.68
C GLU A 74 -4.32 2.56 -17.77
N ASN A 75 -4.04 2.66 -16.46
CA ASN A 75 -4.88 3.37 -15.47
C ASN A 75 -6.35 2.94 -15.49
N THR A 76 -6.60 1.63 -15.66
CA THR A 76 -7.95 1.07 -15.83
C THR A 76 -8.60 0.61 -14.53
N TRP A 77 -7.85 0.60 -13.44
CA TRP A 77 -8.33 0.24 -12.11
C TRP A 77 -8.02 1.34 -11.11
N THR A 78 -9.00 1.60 -10.24
CA THR A 78 -8.89 2.48 -9.08
C THR A 78 -9.45 1.71 -7.90
N PRO A 79 -8.79 1.72 -6.72
CA PRO A 79 -9.31 1.03 -5.56
C PRO A 79 -10.70 1.56 -5.14
N PRO A 80 -11.44 0.85 -4.26
CA PRO A 80 -12.66 1.38 -3.67
C PRO A 80 -12.37 2.67 -2.89
N ALA A 81 -13.11 3.75 -3.15
CA ALA A 81 -12.89 5.02 -2.44
C ALA A 81 -13.35 4.98 -0.97
N CYS A 82 -14.43 4.25 -0.72
CA CYS A 82 -15.03 4.04 0.59
C CYS A 82 -15.89 2.78 0.55
N TYR A 83 -16.05 2.13 1.71
CA TYR A 83 -16.81 0.90 1.86
C TYR A 83 -17.27 0.74 3.31
N TYR A 84 -18.23 -0.12 3.60
CA TYR A 84 -18.63 -0.44 4.98
C TYR A 84 -17.97 -1.74 5.42
N ALA A 85 -17.33 -1.70 6.58
CA ALA A 85 -16.62 -2.83 7.19
C ALA A 85 -16.81 -2.82 8.72
N PRO A 86 -16.55 -3.95 9.39
CA PRO A 86 -16.60 -4.03 10.85
C PRO A 86 -15.56 -3.09 11.47
N MET A 87 -15.97 -2.31 12.48
CA MET A 87 -15.07 -1.38 13.19
C MET A 87 -15.06 -1.60 14.70
N TYR A 88 -16.23 -1.69 15.33
CA TYR A 88 -16.36 -1.64 16.78
C TYR A 88 -17.06 -2.87 17.34
N THR A 89 -16.48 -3.43 18.40
CA THR A 89 -17.23 -4.26 19.34
C THR A 89 -18.26 -3.40 20.11
N PRO A 90 -19.32 -3.98 20.68
CA PRO A 90 -20.25 -3.25 21.55
C PRO A 90 -19.59 -2.37 22.61
N GLU A 91 -18.60 -2.91 23.35
CA GLU A 91 -17.87 -2.16 24.38
C GLU A 91 -17.07 -0.97 23.80
N GLU A 92 -16.37 -1.17 22.69
CA GLU A 92 -15.63 -0.09 22.02
C GLU A 92 -16.57 0.97 21.46
N PHE A 93 -17.73 0.55 20.94
CA PHE A 93 -18.72 1.44 20.36
C PHE A 93 -19.41 2.32 21.42
N GLN A 94 -19.77 1.73 22.56
CA GLN A 94 -20.25 2.48 23.72
C GLN A 94 -19.18 3.48 24.19
N ALA A 95 -17.93 3.04 24.34
CA ALA A 95 -16.84 3.91 24.78
C ALA A 95 -16.61 5.08 23.79
N TYR A 96 -16.72 4.84 22.49
CA TYR A 96 -16.65 5.85 21.45
C TYR A 96 -17.74 6.92 21.64
N TRP A 97 -19.00 6.52 21.77
CA TRP A 97 -20.12 7.46 21.95
C TRP A 97 -20.06 8.19 23.29
N ASP A 98 -19.60 7.53 24.35
CA ASP A 98 -19.39 8.15 25.66
C ASP A 98 -18.32 9.26 25.60
N ASP A 99 -17.23 9.04 24.86
CA ASP A 99 -16.18 10.05 24.70
C ASP A 99 -16.64 11.20 23.81
N LEU A 100 -17.25 10.90 22.66
CA LEU A 100 -17.78 11.90 21.73
C LEU A 100 -18.84 12.78 22.43
N SER A 101 -19.82 12.16 23.07
CA SER A 101 -20.91 12.87 23.74
C SER A 101 -20.41 13.73 24.90
N ARG A 102 -19.42 13.26 25.66
CA ARG A 102 -18.75 14.07 26.70
C ARG A 102 -18.08 15.30 26.10
N GLY A 103 -17.39 15.16 24.97
CA GLY A 103 -16.82 16.27 24.21
C GLY A 103 -17.88 17.29 23.81
N VAL A 104 -18.96 16.82 23.16
CA VAL A 104 -20.06 17.68 22.71
C VAL A 104 -20.75 18.39 23.89
N TYR A 105 -21.13 17.67 24.95
CA TYR A 105 -21.86 18.28 26.06
C TYR A 105 -21.04 19.26 26.88
N SER A 106 -19.73 19.05 27.02
CA SER A 106 -18.82 19.96 27.72
C SER A 106 -18.38 21.17 26.89
N SER A 107 -18.60 21.15 25.58
CA SER A 107 -18.23 22.22 24.66
C SER A 107 -19.24 23.39 24.62
N GLY A 108 -18.90 24.42 23.85
CA GLY A 108 -19.75 25.58 23.59
C GLY A 108 -20.84 25.38 22.52
N TRP A 109 -21.12 24.14 22.08
CA TRP A 109 -22.15 23.88 21.07
C TRP A 109 -23.53 24.37 21.53
N PRO A 110 -24.40 24.82 20.59
CA PRO A 110 -25.78 25.18 20.88
C PRO A 110 -26.53 24.11 21.67
N GLN A 111 -27.45 24.54 22.55
CA GLN A 111 -28.23 23.60 23.36
C GLN A 111 -29.13 22.71 22.50
N GLU A 112 -29.64 23.25 21.39
CA GLU A 112 -30.45 22.49 20.43
C GLU A 112 -29.67 21.29 19.84
N ASP A 113 -28.42 21.48 19.43
CA ASP A 113 -27.59 20.40 18.90
C ASP A 113 -27.27 19.34 19.96
N LYS A 114 -27.07 19.76 21.21
CA LYS A 114 -26.87 18.84 22.33
C LYS A 114 -28.13 18.02 22.62
N ASP A 115 -29.29 18.64 22.54
CA ASP A 115 -30.56 17.96 22.78
C ASP A 115 -30.88 17.00 21.63
N LEU A 116 -30.57 17.38 20.38
CA LEU A 116 -30.66 16.50 19.22
C LEU A 116 -29.73 15.29 19.34
N LEU A 117 -28.46 15.49 19.72
CA LEU A 117 -27.54 14.38 19.96
C LEU A 117 -28.07 13.44 21.04
N ARG A 118 -28.58 13.98 22.15
CA ARG A 118 -29.16 13.17 23.23
C ARG A 118 -30.34 12.35 22.73
N GLN A 119 -31.24 12.97 21.96
CA GLN A 119 -32.38 12.29 21.39
C GLN A 119 -31.94 11.17 20.43
N ASN A 120 -31.00 11.45 19.53
CA ASN A 120 -30.50 10.44 18.59
C ASN A 120 -29.86 9.23 19.30
N LEU A 121 -29.09 9.47 20.38
CA LEU A 121 -28.52 8.41 21.20
C LEU A 121 -29.59 7.60 21.95
N GLU A 122 -30.64 8.25 22.45
CA GLU A 122 -31.76 7.55 23.09
C GLU A 122 -32.55 6.71 22.07
N ASP A 123 -32.86 7.27 20.91
CA ASP A 123 -33.61 6.60 19.85
C ASP A 123 -32.82 5.41 19.26
N SER A 124 -31.48 5.49 19.24
CA SER A 124 -30.62 4.43 18.70
C SER A 124 -30.21 3.40 19.76
N TYR A 125 -29.86 3.84 20.98
CA TYR A 125 -29.17 3.03 21.99
C TYR A 125 -29.83 3.05 23.38
N GLY A 126 -30.94 3.78 23.54
CA GLY A 126 -31.77 3.72 24.75
C GLY A 126 -32.47 2.38 24.92
N GLU A 127 -33.25 2.22 25.99
CA GLU A 127 -33.90 0.93 26.32
C GLU A 127 -34.84 0.42 25.21
N GLU A 128 -35.49 1.33 24.48
CA GLU A 128 -36.40 1.03 23.36
C GLU A 128 -35.76 1.29 21.99
N GLY A 129 -34.45 1.58 21.94
CA GLY A 129 -33.73 1.94 20.72
C GLY A 129 -33.50 0.76 19.77
N GLU A 130 -32.96 1.04 18.58
CA GLU A 130 -32.64 0.03 17.56
C GLU A 130 -31.56 -0.97 18.05
N TYR A 131 -30.56 -0.48 18.78
CA TYR A 131 -29.47 -1.24 19.37
C TYR A 131 -29.39 -0.95 20.87
N PRO A 132 -30.34 -1.45 21.69
CA PRO A 132 -30.44 -1.10 23.09
C PRO A 132 -29.13 -1.34 23.83
N ASN A 133 -28.70 -0.34 24.62
CA ASN A 133 -27.45 -0.36 25.35
C ASN A 133 -26.25 -0.78 24.46
N TYR A 134 -26.20 -0.28 23.22
CA TYR A 134 -25.13 -0.54 22.26
C TYR A 134 -24.87 -2.03 21.98
N ASN A 135 -25.88 -2.90 22.12
CA ASN A 135 -25.73 -4.36 22.01
C ASN A 135 -24.66 -4.95 22.96
N ILE A 136 -24.42 -4.35 24.13
CA ILE A 136 -23.42 -4.85 25.11
C ILE A 136 -23.69 -6.30 25.54
N ASP A 137 -24.96 -6.71 25.58
CA ASP A 137 -25.36 -8.09 25.86
C ASP A 137 -24.95 -9.08 24.76
N LYS A 138 -24.64 -8.59 23.55
CA LYS A 138 -24.13 -9.34 22.39
C LYS A 138 -22.62 -9.21 22.18
N GLN A 139 -21.87 -8.80 23.22
CA GLN A 139 -20.42 -8.70 23.13
C GLN A 139 -19.79 -10.03 22.67
N GLY A 140 -19.01 -9.98 21.58
CA GLY A 140 -18.39 -11.15 20.98
C GLY A 140 -19.31 -12.00 20.11
N GLU A 141 -20.54 -11.55 19.85
CA GLU A 141 -21.48 -12.21 18.93
C GLU A 141 -21.54 -11.51 17.56
N GLY A 142 -20.96 -10.32 17.43
CA GLY A 142 -20.94 -9.53 16.20
C GLY A 142 -20.20 -8.21 16.37
N MET A 143 -20.31 -7.34 15.38
CA MET A 143 -19.68 -6.01 15.36
C MET A 143 -20.62 -4.96 14.79
N PHE A 144 -20.38 -3.70 15.18
CA PHE A 144 -20.90 -2.55 14.44
C PHE A 144 -20.04 -2.28 13.22
N TRP A 145 -20.71 -2.18 12.08
CA TRP A 145 -20.14 -1.86 10.79
C TRP A 145 -20.41 -0.39 10.47
N GLN A 146 -19.39 0.26 9.92
CA GLN A 146 -19.45 1.68 9.57
C GLN A 146 -18.61 1.95 8.32
N VAL A 147 -18.74 3.16 7.78
CA VAL A 147 -18.00 3.61 6.60
C VAL A 147 -16.51 3.74 6.88
N VAL A 148 -15.72 2.96 6.18
CA VAL A 148 -14.27 3.11 6.04
C VAL A 148 -13.98 4.01 4.84
N ARG A 149 -13.14 5.02 5.05
CA ARG A 149 -12.64 5.88 3.98
C ARG A 149 -11.29 5.34 3.55
N ASN A 150 -11.14 4.98 2.28
CA ASN A 150 -9.88 4.43 1.81
C ASN A 150 -8.87 5.55 1.57
N GLU A 151 -7.84 5.63 2.41
CA GLU A 151 -6.81 6.65 2.33
C GLU A 151 -5.88 6.50 1.12
N GLU A 152 -5.80 5.30 0.56
CA GLU A 152 -4.99 4.97 -0.62
C GLU A 152 -5.69 5.37 -1.93
N HIS A 153 -7.00 5.69 -1.89
CA HIS A 153 -7.75 6.12 -3.06
C HIS A 153 -7.30 7.48 -3.59
N PRO A 154 -6.88 7.65 -4.86
CA PRO A 154 -6.27 8.89 -5.34
C PRO A 154 -7.21 10.11 -5.33
N ASP A 155 -8.52 9.92 -5.52
CA ASP A 155 -9.51 11.00 -5.44
C ASP A 155 -10.00 11.17 -4.00
N TYR A 156 -9.62 12.29 -3.38
CA TYR A 156 -9.97 12.62 -1.99
C TYR A 156 -11.48 12.81 -1.80
N GLU A 157 -12.18 13.44 -2.73
CA GLU A 157 -13.62 13.74 -2.60
C GLU A 157 -14.44 12.44 -2.69
N ALA A 158 -14.03 11.53 -3.57
CA ALA A 158 -14.67 10.22 -3.70
C ALA A 158 -14.64 9.41 -2.38
N ARG A 159 -13.64 9.62 -1.51
CA ARG A 159 -13.54 8.94 -0.19
C ARG A 159 -14.69 9.30 0.76
N TYR A 160 -15.38 10.41 0.50
CA TYR A 160 -16.52 10.90 1.29
C TYR A 160 -17.87 10.65 0.61
N ALA A 161 -17.88 9.93 -0.52
CA ALA A 161 -19.11 9.65 -1.26
C ALA A 161 -20.04 8.65 -0.54
N CYS A 162 -19.48 7.76 0.30
CA CYS A 162 -20.27 6.85 1.11
C CYS A 162 -20.87 7.60 2.29
N GLU A 163 -22.19 7.46 2.44
CA GLU A 163 -22.91 8.02 3.58
C GLU A 163 -22.40 7.42 4.90
N PHE A 164 -22.52 8.19 5.97
CA PHE A 164 -22.31 7.63 7.29
C PHE A 164 -23.48 6.73 7.65
N ARG A 165 -23.23 5.45 7.89
CA ARG A 165 -24.23 4.49 8.38
C ARG A 165 -23.60 3.62 9.44
N THR A 166 -24.41 3.25 10.42
CA THR A 166 -24.05 2.26 11.44
C THR A 166 -25.08 1.15 11.39
N PHE A 167 -24.61 -0.09 11.36
CA PHE A 167 -25.48 -1.26 11.47
C PHE A 167 -24.74 -2.40 12.15
N TRP A 168 -25.50 -3.32 12.74
CA TRP A 168 -24.98 -4.49 13.42
C TRP A 168 -24.96 -5.70 12.48
N VAL A 169 -23.88 -6.50 12.53
CA VAL A 169 -23.80 -7.80 11.85
C VAL A 169 -23.26 -8.84 12.82
N ASP A 170 -24.06 -9.88 13.07
CA ASP A 170 -23.67 -11.04 13.87
C ASP A 170 -22.54 -11.82 13.16
N PHE A 171 -21.61 -12.37 13.94
CA PHE A 171 -20.56 -13.23 13.42
C PHE A 171 -21.14 -14.51 12.82
N GLY A 172 -20.58 -14.94 11.70
CA GLY A 172 -21.06 -16.08 10.92
C GLY A 172 -22.27 -15.79 10.02
N ASP A 173 -22.94 -14.65 10.17
CA ASP A 173 -23.90 -14.18 9.18
C ASP A 173 -23.17 -13.52 7.99
N PRO A 174 -23.68 -13.68 6.75
CA PRO A 174 -23.13 -12.95 5.62
C PRO A 174 -23.40 -11.45 5.78
N PRO A 175 -22.49 -10.57 5.30
CA PRO A 175 -22.74 -9.14 5.28
C PRO A 175 -24.04 -8.81 4.52
N PRO A 176 -24.76 -7.76 4.92
CA PRO A 176 -26.00 -7.38 4.26
C PRO A 176 -25.74 -6.97 2.82
N ASP A 177 -26.65 -7.36 1.91
CA ASP A 177 -26.63 -6.98 0.49
C ASP A 177 -27.06 -5.51 0.32
N LEU A 178 -26.15 -4.60 0.69
CA LEU A 178 -26.31 -3.16 0.57
C LEU A 178 -25.14 -2.58 -0.24
N PRO A 179 -25.39 -1.57 -1.09
CA PRO A 179 -24.32 -0.93 -1.85
C PRO A 179 -23.19 -0.42 -0.96
N GLY A 180 -21.95 -0.81 -1.32
CA GLY A 180 -20.73 -0.39 -0.64
C GLY A 180 -20.37 -1.21 0.61
N VAL A 181 -21.19 -2.18 1.03
CA VAL A 181 -20.77 -3.13 2.06
C VAL A 181 -19.70 -4.04 1.47
N VAL A 182 -18.61 -4.25 2.22
CA VAL A 182 -17.51 -5.08 1.74
C VAL A 182 -17.99 -6.50 1.46
N ASP A 183 -17.76 -6.95 0.23
CA ASP A 183 -17.99 -8.31 -0.24
C ASP A 183 -16.66 -8.96 -0.66
N ILE A 184 -16.69 -10.21 -1.13
CA ILE A 184 -15.48 -10.95 -1.52
C ILE A 184 -14.74 -10.23 -2.67
N ALA A 185 -15.46 -9.66 -3.64
CA ALA A 185 -14.84 -8.92 -4.74
C ALA A 185 -14.14 -7.64 -4.23
N THR A 186 -14.78 -6.92 -3.30
CA THR A 186 -14.19 -5.74 -2.64
C THR A 186 -12.96 -6.14 -1.83
N LEU A 187 -12.98 -7.27 -1.12
CA LEU A 187 -11.79 -7.80 -0.43
C LEU A 187 -10.66 -8.10 -1.42
N ALA A 188 -10.96 -8.60 -2.62
CA ALA A 188 -9.95 -8.85 -3.65
C ALA A 188 -9.33 -7.53 -4.17
N GLU A 189 -10.14 -6.49 -4.35
CA GLU A 189 -9.65 -5.17 -4.74
C GLU A 189 -8.80 -4.53 -3.64
N LEU A 190 -9.20 -4.65 -2.37
CA LEU A 190 -8.41 -4.18 -1.23
C LEU A 190 -7.11 -4.99 -1.08
N ALA A 191 -7.13 -6.30 -1.33
CA ALA A 191 -5.93 -7.11 -1.39
C ALA A 191 -5.00 -6.66 -2.53
N TYR A 192 -5.56 -6.36 -3.71
CA TYR A 192 -4.80 -5.86 -4.87
C TYR A 192 -4.08 -4.55 -4.55
N GLU A 193 -4.77 -3.60 -3.91
CA GLU A 193 -4.19 -2.33 -3.46
C GLU A 193 -2.96 -2.51 -2.56
N ARG A 194 -2.95 -3.58 -1.76
CA ARG A 194 -1.86 -3.90 -0.83
C ARG A 194 -0.77 -4.79 -1.42
N VAL A 195 -0.92 -5.23 -2.67
CA VAL A 195 0.15 -5.97 -3.37
C VAL A 195 1.38 -5.07 -3.50
N ARG A 196 2.50 -5.62 -3.07
CA ARG A 196 3.84 -5.09 -3.25
C ARG A 196 4.69 -6.14 -3.94
N VAL A 197 5.33 -5.75 -5.02
CA VAL A 197 6.23 -6.61 -5.79
C VAL A 197 7.69 -6.27 -5.48
N PRO A 198 8.63 -7.21 -5.71
CA PRO A 198 10.05 -6.90 -5.68
C PRO A 198 10.41 -5.81 -6.69
N ASP A 199 11.45 -5.03 -6.38
CA ASP A 199 11.96 -4.03 -7.33
C ASP A 199 12.50 -4.73 -8.59
N THR A 200 12.14 -4.20 -9.78
CA THR A 200 12.63 -4.72 -11.07
C THR A 200 14.10 -4.33 -11.29
N GLU A 201 15.02 -5.05 -10.66
CA GLU A 201 16.45 -4.95 -10.96
C GLU A 201 16.78 -5.74 -12.24
N ILE A 202 17.04 -5.02 -13.32
CA ILE A 202 17.54 -5.61 -14.58
C ILE A 202 19.06 -5.79 -14.54
N GLU A 203 19.51 -6.87 -15.15
CA GLU A 203 20.92 -7.12 -15.42
C GLU A 203 21.27 -6.72 -16.85
N LEU A 204 22.47 -6.14 -17.03
CA LEU A 204 22.93 -5.61 -18.32
C LEU A 204 24.24 -6.26 -18.77
N ASN A 205 24.38 -6.52 -20.08
CA ASN A 205 25.67 -6.85 -20.68
C ASN A 205 25.91 -6.11 -22.01
N PRO A 206 27.01 -5.35 -22.19
CA PRO A 206 28.04 -5.05 -21.20
C PRO A 206 27.49 -4.37 -19.94
N ASP A 207 28.07 -4.69 -18.78
CA ASP A 207 27.79 -3.94 -17.55
C ASP A 207 28.43 -2.54 -17.65
N GLY A 208 27.72 -1.51 -17.18
CA GLY A 208 28.15 -0.11 -17.22
C GLY A 208 27.92 0.60 -18.56
N ASP A 209 28.96 1.27 -19.06
CA ASP A 209 28.85 2.13 -20.25
C ASP A 209 28.61 1.31 -21.52
N GLN A 210 27.53 1.64 -22.23
CA GLN A 210 27.17 1.01 -23.49
C GLN A 210 27.98 1.59 -24.64
N THR A 211 28.10 0.85 -25.74
CA THR A 211 28.83 1.29 -26.94
C THR A 211 27.86 1.45 -28.12
N VAL A 212 28.02 2.53 -28.89
CA VAL A 212 27.23 2.74 -30.11
C VAL A 212 27.38 1.56 -31.06
N ASN A 213 26.26 1.07 -31.58
CA ASN A 213 26.14 -0.12 -32.45
C ASN A 213 26.55 -1.45 -31.80
N LEU A 214 26.73 -1.52 -30.49
CA LEU A 214 26.88 -2.77 -29.75
C LEU A 214 25.55 -3.10 -29.06
N ALA A 215 25.11 -4.35 -29.18
CA ALA A 215 23.90 -4.80 -28.50
C ALA A 215 24.14 -4.94 -26.99
N THR A 216 23.25 -4.32 -26.23
CA THR A 216 23.13 -4.46 -24.79
C THR A 216 22.09 -5.54 -24.50
N TRP A 217 22.52 -6.61 -23.86
CA TRP A 217 21.67 -7.69 -23.36
C TRP A 217 21.02 -7.25 -22.07
N VAL A 218 19.73 -7.58 -21.90
CA VAL A 218 18.95 -7.29 -20.71
C VAL A 218 18.26 -8.58 -20.27
N TRP A 219 18.31 -8.90 -18.99
CA TRP A 219 17.56 -10.00 -18.42
C TRP A 219 17.19 -9.71 -16.97
N LEU A 220 16.24 -10.48 -16.43
CA LEU A 220 15.95 -10.51 -15.00
C LEU A 220 16.51 -11.79 -14.41
N ASP A 221 17.07 -11.70 -13.21
CA ASP A 221 17.57 -12.87 -12.50
C ASP A 221 16.43 -13.85 -12.17
N GLN A 222 16.68 -15.13 -12.45
CA GLN A 222 15.71 -16.19 -12.24
C GLN A 222 15.41 -16.34 -10.74
N GLY A 223 14.14 -16.21 -10.36
CA GLY A 223 13.69 -16.27 -8.96
C GLY A 223 13.66 -14.91 -8.24
N ALA A 224 14.08 -13.82 -8.87
CA ALA A 224 13.86 -12.46 -8.32
C ALA A 224 12.41 -11.97 -8.49
N PHE A 225 11.66 -12.59 -9.41
CA PHE A 225 10.30 -12.18 -9.78
C PHE A 225 9.37 -13.40 -9.79
N GLU A 226 9.05 -13.90 -8.60
CA GLU A 226 8.06 -14.96 -8.39
C GLU A 226 6.66 -14.35 -8.17
N PRO A 227 5.57 -15.10 -8.43
CA PRO A 227 4.24 -14.64 -8.09
C PRO A 227 4.14 -14.31 -6.61
N VAL A 228 3.50 -13.18 -6.30
CA VAL A 228 3.24 -12.77 -4.92
C VAL A 228 1.75 -12.70 -4.66
N SER A 229 1.35 -12.94 -3.42
CA SER A 229 -0.04 -13.00 -3.01
C SER A 229 -0.32 -12.13 -1.80
N VAL A 230 -1.52 -11.55 -1.79
CA VAL A 230 -2.09 -10.87 -0.62
C VAL A 230 -3.50 -11.39 -0.39
N THR A 231 -3.80 -11.77 0.83
CA THR A 231 -5.13 -12.18 1.28
C THR A 231 -5.68 -11.09 2.19
N ALA A 232 -6.84 -10.54 1.82
CA ALA A 232 -7.67 -9.71 2.70
C ALA A 232 -8.72 -10.62 3.37
N SER A 233 -8.89 -10.49 4.69
CA SER A 233 -9.77 -11.38 5.46
C SER A 233 -10.59 -10.63 6.50
N LEU A 234 -11.83 -11.09 6.65
CA LEU A 234 -12.74 -10.83 7.74
C LEU A 234 -12.99 -12.15 8.46
N ASP A 235 -12.05 -12.55 9.32
CA ASP A 235 -12.00 -13.89 9.91
C ASP A 235 -13.29 -14.25 10.65
N ASP A 236 -13.83 -13.33 11.45
CA ASP A 236 -15.06 -13.53 12.23
C ASP A 236 -16.33 -13.69 11.35
N TYR A 237 -16.24 -13.33 10.06
CA TYR A 237 -17.30 -13.47 9.06
C TYR A 237 -17.02 -14.57 8.03
N GLY A 238 -15.87 -15.27 8.13
CA GLY A 238 -15.49 -16.32 7.19
C GLY A 238 -15.30 -15.84 5.74
N LEU A 239 -15.08 -14.53 5.55
CA LEU A 239 -14.86 -13.95 4.23
C LEU A 239 -13.38 -13.69 4.02
N TRP A 240 -12.89 -14.09 2.86
CA TRP A 240 -11.55 -13.74 2.42
C TRP A 240 -11.49 -13.71 0.90
N ALA A 241 -10.52 -12.96 0.39
CA ALA A 241 -10.12 -13.02 -1.00
C ALA A 241 -8.59 -12.94 -1.07
N THR A 242 -8.01 -13.82 -1.88
CA THR A 242 -6.57 -13.86 -2.15
C THR A 242 -6.31 -13.35 -3.55
N THR A 243 -5.63 -12.22 -3.65
CA THR A 243 -5.17 -11.63 -4.91
C THR A 243 -3.73 -12.04 -5.15
N THR A 244 -3.45 -12.59 -6.33
CA THR A 244 -2.13 -13.02 -6.77
C THR A 244 -1.68 -12.19 -7.96
N ALA A 245 -0.48 -11.64 -7.88
CA ALA A 245 0.20 -10.96 -8.98
C ALA A 245 1.26 -11.89 -9.57
N THR A 246 1.15 -12.18 -10.87
CA THR A 246 2.05 -13.07 -11.61
C THR A 246 2.79 -12.29 -12.69
N PRO A 247 4.13 -12.30 -12.72
CA PRO A 247 4.87 -11.55 -13.73
C PRO A 247 4.74 -12.21 -15.09
N THR A 248 4.64 -11.42 -16.16
CA THR A 248 4.41 -11.94 -17.52
C THR A 248 5.33 -11.37 -18.58
N THR A 249 5.56 -10.06 -18.58
CA THR A 249 6.32 -9.39 -19.65
C THR A 249 7.10 -8.22 -19.11
N LEU A 250 8.38 -8.14 -19.47
CA LEU A 250 9.22 -6.95 -19.31
C LEU A 250 9.19 -6.12 -20.58
N THR A 251 8.82 -4.86 -20.48
CA THR A 251 8.89 -3.91 -21.58
C THR A 251 10.07 -2.98 -21.39
N ILE A 252 10.91 -2.82 -22.41
CA ILE A 252 12.08 -1.94 -22.40
C ILE A 252 11.82 -0.72 -23.27
N GLU A 253 11.94 0.46 -22.67
CA GLU A 253 11.95 1.73 -23.35
C GLU A 253 13.35 2.35 -23.30
N PRO A 254 13.98 2.64 -24.45
CA PRO A 254 15.40 2.97 -24.49
C PRO A 254 15.73 4.41 -24.06
N GLY A 255 14.73 5.25 -23.83
CA GLY A 255 14.90 6.68 -23.50
C GLY A 255 15.32 7.56 -24.68
N THR A 256 15.41 7.00 -25.90
CA THR A 256 15.80 7.72 -27.11
C THR A 256 15.23 7.07 -28.37
N PRO A 257 14.83 7.84 -29.40
CA PRO A 257 14.48 7.28 -30.70
C PRO A 257 15.69 6.74 -31.48
N ASP A 258 16.92 7.09 -31.07
CA ASP A 258 18.16 6.62 -31.70
C ASP A 258 18.60 5.27 -31.10
N ALA A 259 17.69 4.30 -31.04
CA ALA A 259 17.93 2.96 -30.53
C ALA A 259 17.13 1.90 -31.30
N ARG A 260 17.64 0.67 -31.33
CA ARG A 260 16.95 -0.51 -31.88
C ARG A 260 16.69 -1.50 -30.74
N LEU A 261 15.44 -1.87 -30.53
CA LEU A 261 15.02 -2.83 -29.49
C LEU A 261 15.15 -4.28 -29.95
N HIS A 262 15.33 -5.16 -28.98
CA HIS A 262 15.41 -6.61 -29.12
C HIS A 262 14.50 -7.26 -28.09
N PRO A 263 13.43 -7.98 -28.48
CA PRO A 263 12.88 -8.02 -29.84
C PRO A 263 12.42 -6.62 -30.28
N ALA A 264 12.08 -6.44 -31.56
CA ALA A 264 11.68 -5.14 -32.09
C ALA A 264 10.45 -4.51 -31.39
N SER A 265 9.64 -5.30 -30.69
CA SER A 265 8.53 -4.81 -29.86
C SER A 265 9.00 -4.14 -28.56
N GLY A 266 10.19 -4.47 -28.07
CA GLY A 266 10.65 -4.12 -26.71
C GLY A 266 10.06 -4.98 -25.61
N GLU A 267 9.18 -5.93 -25.96
CA GLU A 267 8.49 -6.81 -25.02
C GLU A 267 9.20 -8.15 -24.90
N CYS A 268 9.69 -8.45 -23.71
CA CYS A 268 10.39 -9.67 -23.35
C CYS A 268 9.51 -10.51 -22.43
N ALA A 269 8.85 -11.53 -22.99
CA ALA A 269 7.96 -12.41 -22.25
C ALA A 269 8.72 -13.32 -21.27
N VAL A 270 8.06 -13.71 -20.18
CA VAL A 270 8.51 -14.77 -19.28
C VAL A 270 8.64 -16.08 -20.05
N SER A 271 9.80 -16.71 -19.93
CA SER A 271 10.12 -18.01 -20.48
C SER A 271 9.53 -19.13 -19.61
N GLY A 272 9.42 -20.35 -20.16
CA GLY A 272 8.80 -21.48 -19.45
C GLY A 272 9.54 -21.93 -18.19
N ASP A 273 10.75 -21.44 -17.95
CA ASP A 273 11.55 -21.63 -16.75
C ASP A 273 11.43 -20.48 -15.73
N GLY A 274 10.55 -19.51 -15.99
CA GLY A 274 10.30 -18.35 -15.12
C GLY A 274 11.29 -17.20 -15.29
N GLY A 275 12.26 -17.29 -16.22
CA GLY A 275 13.19 -16.21 -16.52
C GLY A 275 12.65 -15.23 -17.57
N ILE A 276 13.09 -13.97 -17.53
CA ILE A 276 12.86 -13.00 -18.61
C ILE A 276 14.21 -12.65 -19.26
N GLY A 277 14.25 -12.74 -20.58
CA GLY A 277 15.50 -12.62 -21.33
C GLY A 277 16.37 -13.87 -21.21
N GLU A 278 17.68 -13.72 -21.38
CA GLU A 278 18.64 -14.80 -21.17
C GLU A 278 19.97 -14.21 -20.69
N PRO A 279 20.55 -14.71 -19.59
CA PRO A 279 21.86 -14.28 -19.14
C PRO A 279 22.92 -14.42 -20.23
N TYR A 280 23.70 -13.36 -20.43
CA TYR A 280 24.78 -13.40 -21.41
C TYR A 280 25.86 -14.43 -21.02
N SER A 281 26.28 -15.26 -21.97
CA SER A 281 27.39 -16.20 -21.80
C SER A 281 28.53 -15.93 -22.78
N GLN A 282 29.76 -16.16 -22.34
CA GLN A 282 30.95 -15.94 -23.18
C GLN A 282 30.88 -16.77 -24.46
N GLY A 283 31.19 -16.14 -25.60
CA GLY A 283 31.14 -16.77 -26.92
C GLY A 283 29.97 -16.31 -27.79
N ARG A 284 29.00 -15.59 -27.22
CA ARG A 284 27.82 -15.06 -27.93
C ARG A 284 28.01 -13.64 -28.48
N SER A 285 29.27 -13.25 -28.67
CA SER A 285 29.59 -11.92 -29.22
C SER A 285 29.08 -11.80 -30.65
N GLY A 286 28.29 -10.76 -30.91
CA GLY A 286 27.69 -10.51 -32.22
C GLY A 286 26.34 -11.20 -32.44
N GLU A 287 25.84 -11.97 -31.46
CA GLU A 287 24.45 -12.44 -31.45
C GLU A 287 23.51 -11.30 -31.02
N GLU A 288 22.29 -11.33 -31.55
CA GLU A 288 21.22 -10.42 -31.15
C GLU A 288 20.59 -10.96 -29.86
N PRO A 289 20.48 -10.14 -28.79
CA PRO A 289 19.95 -10.61 -27.53
C PRO A 289 18.47 -10.99 -27.65
N PRO A 290 17.98 -11.98 -26.88
CA PRO A 290 16.54 -12.26 -26.82
C PRO A 290 15.76 -11.13 -26.18
N CYS A 291 16.41 -10.32 -25.33
CA CYS A 291 15.87 -9.13 -24.72
C CYS A 291 16.97 -8.06 -24.59
N GLY A 292 16.73 -6.84 -25.04
CA GLY A 292 17.67 -5.74 -24.89
C GLY A 292 17.57 -4.62 -25.92
N VAL A 293 18.67 -3.87 -26.09
CA VAL A 293 18.70 -2.63 -26.86
C VAL A 293 20.03 -2.43 -27.57
N THR A 294 20.04 -1.79 -28.73
CA THR A 294 21.25 -1.29 -29.40
C THR A 294 21.13 0.21 -29.61
N TYR A 295 21.96 0.99 -28.93
CA TYR A 295 22.00 2.44 -29.11
C TYR A 295 22.76 2.84 -30.38
N LEU A 296 22.20 3.80 -31.11
CA LEU A 296 22.71 4.28 -32.40
C LEU A 296 23.43 5.64 -32.28
N ARG A 297 23.40 6.25 -31.09
CA ARG A 297 24.02 7.55 -30.81
C ARG A 297 24.65 7.57 -29.41
N ALA A 298 25.77 8.28 -29.29
CA ALA A 298 26.47 8.46 -28.04
C ALA A 298 25.86 9.60 -27.20
N THR A 299 25.97 9.51 -25.87
CA THR A 299 25.34 10.44 -24.93
C THR A 299 26.16 11.69 -24.61
N HIS A 300 27.39 11.80 -25.13
CA HIS A 300 28.31 12.90 -24.79
C HIS A 300 27.74 14.31 -25.03
N ALA A 301 26.79 14.46 -25.97
CA ALA A 301 26.17 15.73 -26.31
C ALA A 301 24.77 15.93 -25.71
N THR A 302 24.10 14.85 -25.26
CA THR A 302 22.69 14.86 -24.85
C THR A 302 22.48 14.57 -23.35
N GLY A 303 23.50 14.08 -22.65
CA GLY A 303 23.30 13.44 -21.34
C GLY A 303 22.91 11.97 -21.49
N SER A 304 22.88 11.24 -20.37
CA SER A 304 22.48 9.83 -20.30
C SER A 304 21.07 9.61 -20.84
N TYR A 305 20.81 8.39 -21.34
CA TYR A 305 19.47 7.95 -21.70
C TYR A 305 18.83 7.25 -20.51
N GLY A 306 17.62 7.65 -20.12
CA GLY A 306 16.83 6.91 -19.14
C GLY A 306 16.22 5.67 -19.78
N LEU A 307 16.84 4.50 -19.59
CA LEU A 307 16.29 3.22 -20.00
C LEU A 307 15.25 2.80 -18.96
N THR A 308 13.98 2.80 -19.34
CA THR A 308 12.89 2.34 -18.47
C THR A 308 12.59 0.87 -18.74
N ALA A 309 12.52 0.11 -17.66
CA ALA A 309 12.17 -1.30 -17.62
C ALA A 309 10.86 -1.46 -16.84
N SER A 310 9.80 -1.86 -17.53
CA SER A 310 8.45 -1.96 -16.98
C SER A 310 8.03 -3.43 -16.94
N LEU A 311 7.93 -4.00 -15.74
CA LEU A 311 7.48 -5.38 -15.54
C LEU A 311 5.97 -5.41 -15.34
N THR A 312 5.27 -6.11 -16.24
CA THR A 312 3.82 -6.31 -16.19
C THR A 312 3.49 -7.54 -15.36
N TRP A 313 2.47 -7.40 -14.50
CA TRP A 313 1.96 -8.41 -13.60
C TRP A 313 0.49 -8.67 -13.89
N GLU A 314 0.15 -9.89 -14.31
CA GLU A 314 -1.24 -10.33 -14.39
C GLU A 314 -1.81 -10.55 -12.99
N ILE A 315 -3.02 -10.04 -12.77
CA ILE A 315 -3.66 -10.05 -11.46
C ILE A 315 -4.89 -10.95 -11.51
N SER A 316 -4.93 -11.94 -10.63
CA SER A 316 -6.08 -12.83 -10.46
C SER A 316 -6.39 -13.00 -8.99
N TRP A 317 -7.66 -13.24 -8.66
CA TRP A 317 -8.05 -13.51 -7.28
C TRP A 317 -9.00 -14.70 -7.17
N GLU A 318 -8.98 -15.31 -5.98
CA GLU A 318 -9.90 -16.37 -5.55
C GLU A 318 -10.49 -15.99 -4.19
N GLY A 319 -11.79 -16.28 -4.00
CA GLY A 319 -12.57 -15.95 -2.82
C GLY A 319 -12.95 -17.16 -1.97
N SER A 320 -13.40 -16.89 -0.74
CA SER A 320 -13.81 -17.92 0.23
C SER A 320 -14.99 -18.79 -0.20
N ASP A 321 -15.78 -18.32 -1.17
CA ASP A 321 -16.90 -19.04 -1.78
C ASP A 321 -16.53 -19.78 -3.09
N GLY A 322 -15.25 -19.74 -3.47
CA GLY A 322 -14.75 -20.28 -4.74
C GLY A 322 -15.02 -19.39 -5.95
N SER A 323 -15.53 -18.16 -5.76
CA SER A 323 -15.54 -17.15 -6.80
C SER A 323 -14.11 -16.68 -7.12
N GLY A 324 -13.92 -16.10 -8.31
CA GLY A 324 -12.63 -15.59 -8.73
C GLY A 324 -12.71 -14.93 -10.09
N ALA A 325 -11.80 -13.99 -10.33
CA ALA A 325 -11.71 -13.27 -11.59
C ALA A 325 -10.30 -12.72 -11.78
N THR A 326 -10.06 -12.14 -12.96
CA THR A 326 -8.88 -11.31 -13.22
C THR A 326 -9.19 -9.86 -12.91
N LEU A 327 -8.23 -9.15 -12.33
CA LEU A 327 -8.23 -7.69 -12.22
C LEU A 327 -7.31 -7.10 -13.30
N PRO A 328 -7.42 -5.80 -13.60
CA PRO A 328 -6.51 -5.16 -14.53
C PRO A 328 -5.05 -5.37 -14.12
N ALA A 329 -4.20 -5.67 -15.09
CA ALA A 329 -2.78 -5.94 -14.86
C ALA A 329 -2.12 -4.77 -14.11
N GLY A 330 -1.13 -5.09 -13.28
CA GLY A 330 -0.28 -4.11 -12.62
C GLY A 330 1.03 -3.95 -13.37
N VAL A 331 1.68 -2.79 -13.24
CA VAL A 331 3.01 -2.53 -13.76
C VAL A 331 3.89 -2.00 -12.64
N PHE A 332 5.15 -2.45 -12.62
CA PHE A 332 6.20 -1.84 -11.81
C PHE A 332 7.35 -1.41 -12.73
N GLU A 333 7.77 -0.16 -12.61
CA GLU A 333 8.74 0.44 -13.51
C GLU A 333 10.01 0.85 -12.77
N THR A 334 11.16 0.67 -13.42
CA THR A 334 12.45 1.15 -12.94
C THR A 334 13.20 1.81 -14.09
N THR A 335 13.83 2.95 -13.82
CA THR A 335 14.61 3.69 -14.84
C THR A 335 16.09 3.67 -14.49
N HIS A 336 16.91 3.25 -15.45
CA HIS A 336 18.36 3.21 -15.35
C HIS A 336 19.00 4.27 -16.26
N GLU A 337 19.93 5.05 -15.71
CA GLU A 337 20.67 6.04 -16.49
C GLU A 337 21.81 5.40 -17.29
N ILE A 338 21.65 5.33 -18.61
CA ILE A 338 22.57 4.68 -19.52
C ILE A 338 23.49 5.70 -20.18
N THR A 339 24.81 5.50 -20.02
CA THR A 339 25.83 6.24 -20.77
C THR A 339 26.25 5.45 -21.99
N VAL A 340 26.22 6.09 -23.18
CA VAL A 340 26.61 5.46 -24.44
C VAL A 340 27.84 6.15 -25.03
N ARG A 341 28.89 5.39 -25.29
CA ARG A 341 30.15 5.85 -25.86
C ARG A 341 30.33 5.42 -27.30
N GLU A 342 31.00 6.26 -28.07
CA GLU A 342 31.44 5.91 -29.41
C GLU A 342 32.91 5.46 -29.36
N VAL A 343 33.21 4.30 -29.93
CA VAL A 343 34.58 3.80 -30.06
C VAL A 343 35.08 4.05 -31.48
N GLN A 344 36.10 4.89 -31.58
CA GLN A 344 36.76 5.23 -32.85
C GLN A 344 38.12 4.52 -32.90
N ALA A 345 38.29 3.59 -33.84
CA ALA A 345 39.57 2.90 -34.05
C ALA A 345 40.37 3.61 -35.15
N ILE A 346 41.59 4.04 -34.82
CA ILE A 346 42.56 4.53 -35.82
C ILE A 346 43.34 3.34 -36.35
N VAL A 347 43.06 2.92 -37.59
CA VAL A 347 43.90 1.95 -38.30
C VAL A 347 45.17 2.67 -38.75
N ARG A 348 46.33 2.24 -38.27
CA ARG A 348 47.65 2.73 -38.69
C ARG A 348 48.29 1.84 -39.72
#